data_AF-A0A954UY09-F1
#
_entry.id   AF-A0A954UY09-F1
#
_cell.length_a   1.000
_cell.length_b   1.000
_cell.length_c   1.000
_cell.angle_alpha   90.00
_cell.angle_beta   90.00
_cell.angle_gamma   90.00
#
_symmetry.space_group_name_H-M   'P 1'
#
loop_
_entity.id
_entity.type
_entity.pdbx_description
1 polymer ?
#
loop_
_entity_poly.entity_id
_entity_poly.type
_entity_poly.pdbx_seq_one_letter_code
_entity_poly.pdbx_strand_id
1 'polypeptide(L)'
;ERIMEAFAPLEHVEPIEGQVAAEIQNYYAVLVNDDVPARRVYTIFDAPVKAVAVADAAENTQNDAASRTIATAVATLVLFAKQTDKPARALLLGTRFPPHQLVVDQTLELLQLGSEIELSIERGRRTYVEFLSRPKMALPQREALTIEEAGKLLIDEFLGLPLKVFDGATPREAAQQERFRGQLAGLLCHLEGEQGLIVPIDCITDLYQQLGLERPATTVEITAGNIRITNIVDLDRLDLSQLSDAHLQGVLARAMSLGASRVFYHCSLAVRQRASLADNPQIQIAALSGLKMLSNRLSEKIDYCRELVERLQAVKASVGKVVVELVQLLVAAGRPQEAEQTMMNATMANPEDPYLMSFMQYAMQQSGRGGMSAGPRGADTDELAHRLQQQSMQSEPSGGLVLPGQEGPAATGESKLWLPGS
;
A
#
# COMPACT_ATOMS: atom_id res chain seq x y z
N GLU A 1 -13.34 0.13 29.54
CA GLU A 1 -13.23 1.46 30.16
C GLU A 1 -11.85 1.64 30.76
N ARG A 2 -11.45 0.86 31.78
CA ARG A 2 -10.08 0.88 32.34
C ARG A 2 -8.94 0.96 31.33
N ILE A 3 -8.95 0.13 30.28
CA ILE A 3 -7.90 0.16 29.24
C ILE A 3 -7.92 1.48 28.46
N MET A 4 -9.11 2.00 28.15
CA MET A 4 -9.24 3.27 27.43
C MET A 4 -8.73 4.44 28.28
N GLU A 5 -9.01 4.42 29.58
CA GLU A 5 -8.48 5.39 30.55
C GLU A 5 -6.96 5.28 30.69
N ALA A 6 -6.43 4.06 30.78
CA ALA A 6 -4.98 3.82 30.84
C ALA A 6 -4.26 4.27 29.55
N PHE A 7 -4.93 4.17 28.40
CA PHE A 7 -4.37 4.55 27.10
C PHE A 7 -4.56 6.02 26.73
N ALA A 8 -5.51 6.71 27.37
CA ALA A 8 -5.74 8.14 27.14
C ALA A 8 -4.44 8.97 27.28
N PRO A 9 -3.64 8.84 28.35
CA PRO A 9 -2.40 9.61 28.50
C PRO A 9 -1.21 9.07 27.68
N LEU A 10 -1.29 7.86 27.11
CA LEU A 10 -0.16 7.28 26.37
C LEU A 10 0.01 7.95 25.02
N GLU A 11 1.18 8.54 24.80
CA GLU A 11 1.45 9.30 23.59
C GLU A 11 1.72 8.41 22.37
N HIS A 12 2.10 7.15 22.57
CA HIS A 12 2.51 6.21 21.52
C HIS A 12 1.38 5.24 21.09
N VAL A 13 0.12 5.50 21.48
CA VAL A 13 -1.02 4.62 21.18
C VAL A 13 -2.11 5.37 20.44
N GLU A 14 -2.55 4.86 19.30
CA GLU A 14 -3.60 5.48 18.49
C GLU A 14 -4.77 4.50 18.26
N PRO A 15 -6.03 4.92 18.51
CA PRO A 15 -7.18 4.11 18.12
C PRO A 15 -7.27 4.03 16.60
N ILE A 16 -7.57 2.83 16.08
CA ILE A 16 -7.96 2.68 14.69
C ILE A 16 -9.42 3.14 14.57
N GLU A 17 -9.61 4.23 13.83
CA GLU A 17 -10.91 4.86 13.60
C GLU A 17 -11.27 4.90 12.11
N GLY A 18 -12.49 5.35 11.82
CA GLY A 18 -12.97 5.48 10.45
C GLY A 18 -13.42 4.16 9.84
N GLN A 19 -13.34 4.09 8.51
CA GLN A 19 -14.00 3.05 7.70
C GLN A 19 -13.31 1.69 7.85
N VAL A 20 -11.97 1.69 7.87
CA VAL A 20 -11.15 0.49 8.01
C VAL A 20 -11.29 -0.14 9.41
N ALA A 21 -11.79 0.62 10.41
CA ALA A 21 -11.93 0.12 11.77
C ALA A 21 -12.90 -1.07 11.86
N ALA A 22 -14.03 -1.04 11.16
CA ALA A 22 -15.01 -2.12 11.19
C ALA A 22 -14.45 -3.41 10.56
N GLU A 23 -13.75 -3.29 9.43
CA GLU A 23 -13.11 -4.41 8.75
C GLU A 23 -12.02 -5.05 9.63
N ILE A 24 -11.16 -4.23 10.25
CA ILE A 24 -10.11 -4.71 11.15
C ILE A 24 -10.72 -5.36 12.40
N GLN A 25 -11.79 -4.80 12.95
CA GLN A 25 -12.51 -5.39 14.09
C GLN A 25 -13.10 -6.76 13.76
N ASN A 26 -13.66 -6.91 12.56
CA ASN A 26 -14.17 -8.19 12.05
C ASN A 26 -13.05 -9.19 11.81
N TYR A 27 -11.96 -8.76 11.17
CA TYR A 27 -10.78 -9.59 10.91
C TYR A 27 -10.24 -10.21 12.20
N TYR A 28 -10.10 -9.42 13.26
CA TYR A 28 -9.61 -9.95 14.53
C TYR A 28 -10.61 -10.82 15.28
N ALA A 29 -11.91 -10.59 15.12
CA ALA A 29 -12.93 -11.50 15.64
C ALA A 29 -12.83 -12.88 14.97
N VAL A 30 -12.73 -12.91 13.64
CA VAL A 30 -12.51 -14.15 12.88
C VAL A 30 -11.20 -14.83 13.30
N LEU A 31 -10.11 -14.06 13.45
CA LEU A 31 -8.82 -14.60 13.86
C LEU A 31 -8.93 -15.37 15.18
N VAL A 32 -9.72 -14.89 16.14
CA VAL A 32 -9.91 -15.54 17.45
C VAL A 32 -11.15 -16.42 17.57
N ASN A 33 -11.74 -16.81 16.43
CA ASN A 33 -12.96 -17.62 16.34
C ASN A 33 -14.10 -17.02 17.19
N ASP A 34 -14.37 -15.74 16.97
CA ASP A 34 -15.40 -14.98 17.66
C ASP A 34 -16.46 -14.47 16.70
N ASP A 35 -17.73 -14.62 17.09
CA ASP A 35 -18.87 -14.23 16.26
C ASP A 35 -19.20 -12.74 16.40
N VAL A 36 -18.64 -12.08 17.42
CA VAL A 36 -18.85 -10.65 17.67
C VAL A 36 -17.58 -9.88 17.31
N PRO A 37 -17.70 -8.79 16.53
CA PRO A 37 -16.56 -7.95 16.18
C PRO A 37 -15.85 -7.41 17.43
N ALA A 38 -14.54 -7.16 17.30
CA ALA A 38 -13.80 -6.49 18.35
C ALA A 38 -14.42 -5.10 18.64
N ARG A 39 -14.45 -4.69 19.92
CA ARG A 39 -15.04 -3.41 20.32
C ARG A 39 -14.15 -2.23 19.94
N ARG A 40 -12.84 -2.38 20.06
CA ARG A 40 -11.83 -1.36 19.74
C ARG A 40 -10.53 -2.03 19.33
N VAL A 41 -9.78 -1.34 18.47
CA VAL A 41 -8.44 -1.73 18.05
C VAL A 41 -7.54 -0.53 18.17
N TYR A 42 -6.33 -0.73 18.66
CA TYR A 42 -5.30 0.29 18.82
C TYR A 42 -4.02 -0.15 18.12
N THR A 43 -3.37 0.80 17.48
CA THR A 43 -1.99 0.67 16.99
C THR A 43 -1.05 1.29 18.02
N ILE A 44 0.02 0.56 18.34
CA ILE A 44 1.06 0.98 19.27
C ILE A 44 2.30 1.27 18.45
N PHE A 45 2.90 2.44 18.66
CA PHE A 45 4.10 2.92 17.98
C PHE A 45 5.31 2.91 18.90
N ASP A 46 6.51 2.87 18.33
CA ASP A 46 7.78 3.03 19.07
C ASP A 46 8.07 4.48 19.50
N ALA A 47 7.41 5.45 18.87
CA ALA A 47 7.57 6.88 19.14
C ALA A 47 6.22 7.54 19.54
N PRO A 48 6.24 8.65 20.28
CA PRO A 48 5.04 9.37 20.68
C PRO A 48 4.35 10.01 19.46
N VAL A 49 3.13 9.57 19.15
CA VAL A 49 2.32 10.05 18.02
C VAL A 49 1.27 11.09 18.42
N LYS A 50 0.91 11.23 19.71
CA LYS A 50 -0.08 12.23 20.19
C LYS A 50 0.52 13.57 20.58
N ALA A 51 1.73 13.59 21.16
CA ALA A 51 2.37 14.78 21.72
C ALA A 51 2.53 15.92 20.71
N VAL A 52 2.58 15.55 19.44
CA VAL A 52 2.95 16.45 18.37
C VAL A 52 1.77 17.25 17.82
N ALA A 53 0.53 16.82 18.10
CA ALA A 53 -0.68 17.54 17.68
C ALA A 53 -0.94 18.84 18.46
N VAL A 54 -0.20 19.10 19.56
CA VAL A 54 -0.45 20.25 20.46
C VAL A 54 0.55 21.39 20.23
N ALA A 55 1.71 21.14 19.62
CA ALA A 55 2.74 22.15 19.39
C ALA A 55 2.52 22.98 18.10
N ASP A 56 1.77 22.45 17.12
CA ASP A 56 1.57 23.10 15.81
C ASP A 56 0.56 24.28 15.80
N ALA A 57 0.06 24.71 16.97
CA ALA A 57 -0.67 25.97 17.08
C ALA A 57 0.24 27.20 17.24
N ALA A 58 1.55 27.00 17.44
CA ALA A 58 2.51 28.08 17.63
C ALA A 58 3.70 27.97 16.65
N GLU A 59 3.67 28.88 15.68
CA GLU A 59 4.83 29.42 14.95
C GLU A 59 5.54 28.55 13.89
N ASN A 60 5.21 28.90 12.63
CA ASN A 60 6.16 29.07 11.52
C ASN A 60 7.64 28.94 11.90
N THR A 61 8.27 27.82 11.52
CA THR A 61 9.69 27.86 11.15
C THR A 61 9.95 26.93 9.98
N GLN A 62 10.12 27.53 8.80
CA GLN A 62 10.85 26.94 7.69
C GLN A 62 12.27 26.58 8.14
N ASN A 63 12.77 25.45 7.62
CA ASN A 63 14.12 24.92 7.77
C ASN A 63 14.47 24.32 9.14
N ASP A 64 14.10 23.05 9.33
CA ASP A 64 15.13 22.06 9.66
C ASP A 64 14.69 20.66 9.23
N ALA A 65 15.36 20.10 8.21
CA ALA A 65 15.29 18.67 7.88
C ALA A 65 15.97 17.80 8.95
N ALA A 66 16.39 18.39 10.08
CA ALA A 66 17.37 17.83 11.01
C ALA A 66 16.81 16.91 12.09
N SER A 67 15.49 16.73 12.25
CA SER A 67 14.98 15.66 13.13
C SER A 67 13.52 15.31 12.89
N ARG A 68 13.18 14.84 11.68
CA ARG A 68 11.91 14.12 11.50
C ARG A 68 12.00 12.80 12.25
N THR A 69 11.23 12.66 13.33
CA THR A 69 11.09 11.39 14.05
C THR A 69 10.18 10.47 13.25
N ILE A 70 10.58 9.22 13.07
CA ILE A 70 9.76 8.22 12.41
C ILE A 70 9.08 7.39 13.49
N ALA A 71 7.76 7.29 13.42
CA ALA A 71 6.97 6.39 14.25
C ALA A 71 6.62 5.13 13.46
N THR A 72 6.96 3.98 14.02
CA THR A 72 6.77 2.66 13.44
C THR A 72 5.78 1.86 14.28
N ALA A 73 4.78 1.26 13.66
CA ALA A 73 3.83 0.41 14.37
C ALA A 73 4.54 -0.85 14.90
N VAL A 74 4.56 -1.06 16.22
CA VAL A 74 5.26 -2.18 16.88
C VAL A 74 4.34 -3.26 17.42
N ALA A 75 3.08 -2.89 17.71
CA ALA A 75 2.07 -3.82 18.19
C ALA A 75 0.65 -3.35 17.87
N THR A 76 -0.29 -4.28 17.94
CA THR A 76 -1.73 -4.03 17.83
C THR A 76 -2.43 -4.58 19.06
N LEU A 77 -3.22 -3.75 19.74
CA LEU A 77 -4.09 -4.19 20.84
C LEU A 77 -5.54 -4.24 20.36
N VAL A 78 -6.18 -5.38 20.54
CA VAL A 78 -7.58 -5.61 20.19
C VAL A 78 -8.37 -5.87 21.46
N LEU A 79 -9.49 -5.17 21.65
CA LEU A 79 -10.34 -5.30 22.82
C LEU A 79 -11.66 -5.96 22.46
N PHE A 80 -12.01 -7.03 23.17
CA PHE A 80 -13.28 -7.73 23.03
C PHE A 80 -14.15 -7.46 24.24
N ALA A 81 -15.44 -7.19 23.99
CA ALA A 81 -16.42 -7.02 25.06
C ALA A 81 -16.72 -8.36 25.75
N LYS A 82 -17.28 -8.29 26.96
CA LYS A 82 -17.87 -9.46 27.61
C LYS A 82 -19.03 -9.98 26.76
N GLN A 83 -19.05 -11.29 26.52
CA GLN A 83 -20.15 -12.01 25.91
C GLN A 83 -20.83 -12.90 26.95
N THR A 84 -21.89 -13.60 26.57
CA THR A 84 -22.65 -14.48 27.46
C THR A 84 -21.77 -15.58 28.07
N ASP A 85 -20.91 -16.18 27.25
CA ASP A 85 -20.07 -17.34 27.55
C ASP A 85 -18.56 -17.00 27.61
N LYS A 86 -18.15 -15.81 27.15
CA LYS A 86 -16.74 -15.38 27.13
C LYS A 86 -16.52 -14.11 27.97
N PRO A 87 -15.46 -14.04 28.79
CA PRO A 87 -15.13 -12.83 29.52
C PRO A 87 -14.68 -11.71 28.56
N ALA A 88 -14.69 -10.47 29.06
CA ALA A 88 -13.98 -9.38 28.41
C ALA A 88 -12.49 -9.72 28.35
N ARG A 89 -11.86 -9.47 27.21
CA ARG A 89 -10.49 -9.95 26.94
C ARG A 89 -9.79 -9.00 25.98
N ALA A 90 -8.47 -9.10 25.96
CA ALA A 90 -7.61 -8.33 25.07
C ALA A 90 -6.66 -9.28 24.33
N LEU A 91 -6.42 -8.99 23.06
CA LEU A 91 -5.41 -9.64 22.24
C LEU A 91 -4.33 -8.62 21.93
N LEU A 92 -3.09 -8.88 22.34
CA LEU A 92 -1.93 -8.08 21.96
C LEU A 92 -1.10 -8.84 20.92
N LEU A 93 -0.94 -8.25 19.74
CA LEU A 93 -0.09 -8.77 18.67
C LEU A 93 1.11 -7.84 18.52
N GLY A 94 2.23 -8.22 19.14
CA GLY A 94 3.47 -7.44 19.13
C GLY A 94 4.60 -8.11 18.36
N THR A 95 5.52 -7.29 17.86
CA THR A 95 6.78 -7.77 17.28
C THR A 95 7.79 -8.02 18.39
N ARG A 96 8.50 -9.16 18.34
CA ARG A 96 9.63 -9.46 19.25
C ARG A 96 10.94 -8.97 18.62
N PHE A 97 10.96 -7.68 18.28
CA PHE A 97 12.14 -7.01 17.75
C PHE A 97 12.84 -6.30 18.91
N PRO A 98 14.13 -6.53 19.20
CA PRO A 98 14.76 -6.04 20.43
C PRO A 98 14.58 -4.53 20.67
N PRO A 99 14.72 -3.65 19.66
CA PRO A 99 14.46 -2.22 19.82
C PRO A 99 13.03 -1.86 20.26
N HIS A 100 12.04 -2.70 19.95
CA HIS A 100 10.63 -2.43 20.21
C HIS A 100 10.10 -3.14 21.46
N GLN A 101 10.84 -4.11 21.99
CA GLN A 101 10.38 -4.98 23.07
C GLN A 101 10.03 -4.17 24.32
N LEU A 102 10.81 -3.13 24.63
CA LEU A 102 10.57 -2.25 25.79
C LEU A 102 9.18 -1.61 25.74
N VAL A 103 8.76 -1.11 24.57
CA VAL A 103 7.45 -0.46 24.40
C VAL A 103 6.30 -1.45 24.58
N VAL A 104 6.47 -2.67 24.05
CA VAL A 104 5.50 -3.76 24.19
C VAL A 104 5.37 -4.18 25.66
N ASP A 105 6.49 -4.33 26.36
CA ASP A 105 6.52 -4.73 27.77
C ASP A 105 5.90 -3.66 28.67
N GLN A 106 6.24 -2.39 28.45
CA GLN A 106 5.63 -1.25 29.16
C GLN A 106 4.11 -1.18 28.92
N THR A 107 3.66 -1.43 27.70
CA THR A 107 2.23 -1.50 27.39
C THR A 107 1.55 -2.61 28.21
N LEU A 108 2.14 -3.82 28.22
CA LEU A 108 1.59 -4.95 28.97
C LEU A 108 1.51 -4.67 30.48
N GLU A 109 2.56 -4.07 31.04
CA GLU A 109 2.61 -3.68 32.45
C GLU A 109 1.51 -2.66 32.79
N LEU A 110 1.35 -1.62 31.96
CA LEU A 110 0.31 -0.60 32.11
C LEU A 110 -1.11 -1.17 32.06
N LEU A 111 -1.36 -2.12 31.17
CA LEU A 111 -2.68 -2.71 31.00
C LEU A 111 -3.12 -3.57 32.18
N GLN A 112 -2.17 -4.09 32.96
CA GLN A 112 -2.39 -5.02 34.07
C GLN A 112 -3.39 -6.11 33.67
N LEU A 113 -3.13 -6.73 32.51
CA LEU A 113 -3.96 -7.82 32.00
C LEU A 113 -3.91 -8.98 33.02
N GLY A 114 -5.04 -9.66 33.19
CA GLY A 114 -5.14 -10.81 34.08
C GLY A 114 -4.41 -12.04 33.51
N SER A 115 -4.95 -13.22 33.73
CA SER A 115 -4.36 -14.46 33.23
C SER A 115 -4.26 -14.49 31.71
N GLU A 116 -3.09 -14.93 31.19
CA GLU A 116 -2.91 -15.22 29.77
C GLU A 116 -3.85 -16.36 29.35
N ILE A 117 -4.58 -16.17 28.25
CA ILE A 117 -5.44 -17.18 27.66
C ILE A 117 -4.66 -17.81 26.52
N GLU A 118 -4.48 -19.13 26.59
CA GLU A 118 -3.85 -19.86 25.50
C GLU A 118 -4.76 -19.84 24.26
N LEU A 119 -4.26 -19.27 23.16
CA LEU A 119 -4.99 -19.25 21.90
C LEU A 119 -4.78 -20.59 21.19
N SER A 120 -5.87 -21.24 20.79
CA SER A 120 -5.86 -22.48 20.01
C SER A 120 -5.46 -22.29 18.55
N ILE A 121 -5.28 -21.05 18.11
CA ILE A 121 -4.80 -20.72 16.77
C ILE A 121 -3.30 -20.99 16.74
N GLU A 122 -2.80 -21.72 15.75
CA GLU A 122 -1.36 -21.75 15.48
C GLU A 122 -0.89 -20.30 15.45
N ARG A 123 -0.04 -19.90 16.42
CA ARG A 123 0.46 -18.52 16.56
C ARG A 123 0.77 -17.99 15.17
N GLY A 124 -0.10 -17.13 14.66
CA GLY A 124 -0.08 -16.71 13.26
C GLY A 124 1.34 -16.29 12.94
N ARG A 125 2.03 -17.09 12.12
CA ARG A 125 3.45 -16.88 11.86
C ARG A 125 3.54 -15.67 10.96
N ARG A 126 3.60 -14.48 11.57
CA ARG A 126 3.89 -13.27 10.81
C ARG A 126 5.23 -13.47 10.13
N THR A 127 5.24 -13.27 8.82
CA THR A 127 6.47 -13.39 8.03
C THR A 127 7.38 -12.20 8.32
N TYR A 128 8.66 -12.32 7.99
CA TYR A 128 9.56 -11.17 8.07
C TYR A 128 9.13 -10.06 7.09
N VAL A 129 8.47 -10.42 5.98
CA VAL A 129 7.90 -9.48 5.01
C VAL A 129 6.80 -8.64 5.65
N GLU A 130 5.86 -9.26 6.37
CA GLU A 130 4.83 -8.56 7.13
C GLU A 130 5.41 -7.65 8.23
N PHE A 131 6.51 -8.08 8.84
CA PHE A 131 7.24 -7.20 9.76
C PHE A 131 7.76 -5.97 9.01
N LEU A 132 8.48 -6.14 7.91
CA LEU A 132 9.07 -5.00 7.17
C LEU A 132 8.02 -4.07 6.55
N SER A 133 6.84 -4.59 6.17
CA SER A 133 5.73 -3.80 5.59
C SER A 133 4.85 -3.08 6.61
N ARG A 134 5.14 -3.20 7.91
CA ARG A 134 4.34 -2.55 8.96
C ARG A 134 4.26 -1.02 8.76
N PRO A 135 3.14 -0.38 9.15
CA PRO A 135 2.94 1.06 8.98
C PRO A 135 4.05 1.89 9.63
N LYS A 136 4.49 2.92 8.90
CA LYS A 136 5.48 3.91 9.35
C LYS A 136 5.00 5.31 8.95
N MET A 137 5.24 6.29 9.80
CA MET A 137 4.89 7.68 9.52
C MET A 137 5.97 8.64 10.01
N ALA A 138 6.16 9.75 9.30
CA ALA A 138 6.99 10.86 9.73
C ALA A 138 6.20 11.79 10.64
N LEU A 139 6.76 12.13 11.79
CA LEU A 139 6.28 13.15 12.71
C LEU A 139 7.09 14.44 12.52
N PRO A 140 6.50 15.63 12.74
CA PRO A 140 5.17 15.91 13.32
C PRO A 140 3.97 15.72 12.39
N GLN A 141 4.19 15.79 11.07
CA GLN A 141 3.12 15.97 10.09
C GLN A 141 2.21 14.73 9.91
N ARG A 142 2.56 13.58 10.51
CA ARG A 142 1.87 12.30 10.36
C ARG A 142 1.74 11.88 8.90
N GLU A 143 2.76 12.17 8.12
CA GLU A 143 2.81 11.81 6.70
C GLU A 143 3.35 10.39 6.53
N ALA A 144 2.82 9.67 5.55
CA ALA A 144 3.45 8.44 5.10
C ALA A 144 4.85 8.73 4.55
N LEU A 145 5.79 7.82 4.79
CA LEU A 145 7.14 7.92 4.26
C LEU A 145 7.14 7.81 2.72
N THR A 146 8.06 8.52 2.08
CA THR A 146 8.41 8.24 0.68
C THR A 146 8.93 6.80 0.55
N ILE A 147 8.92 6.26 -0.67
CA ILE A 147 9.43 4.91 -0.93
C ILE A 147 10.93 4.85 -0.59
N GLU A 148 11.67 5.92 -0.83
CA GLU A 148 13.09 6.05 -0.54
C GLU A 148 13.38 6.04 0.97
N GLU A 149 12.62 6.81 1.76
CA GLU A 149 12.72 6.81 3.22
C GLU A 149 12.35 5.45 3.81
N ALA A 150 11.24 4.87 3.34
CA ALA A 150 10.79 3.56 3.78
C ALA A 150 11.80 2.45 3.43
N GLY A 151 12.43 2.53 2.26
CA GLY A 151 13.46 1.59 1.81
C GLY A 151 14.70 1.59 2.69
N LYS A 152 15.20 2.77 3.09
CA LYS A 152 16.35 2.89 4.00
C LYS A 152 16.06 2.26 5.36
N LEU A 153 14.90 2.54 5.94
CA LEU A 153 14.49 1.93 7.20
C LEU A 153 14.33 0.41 7.08
N LEU A 154 13.78 -0.06 5.95
CA LEU A 154 13.64 -1.49 5.70
C LEU A 154 14.99 -2.20 5.72
N ILE A 155 16.04 -1.61 5.13
CA ILE A 155 17.40 -2.16 5.18
C ILE A 155 17.85 -2.33 6.63
N ASP A 156 17.79 -1.26 7.42
CA ASP A 156 18.30 -1.27 8.79
C ASP A 156 17.54 -2.27 9.67
N GLU A 157 16.21 -2.30 9.54
CA GLU A 157 15.34 -3.24 10.25
C GLU A 157 15.61 -4.69 9.83
N PHE A 158 15.72 -4.97 8.53
CA PHE A 158 16.02 -6.30 8.03
C PHE A 158 17.36 -6.80 8.55
N LEU A 159 18.39 -5.96 8.47
CA LEU A 159 19.74 -6.29 8.89
C LEU A 159 19.86 -6.53 10.40
N GLY A 160 18.99 -5.92 11.21
CA GLY A 160 18.89 -6.13 12.66
C GLY A 160 17.92 -7.22 13.09
N LEU A 161 17.16 -7.84 12.18
CA LEU A 161 16.09 -8.77 12.51
C LEU A 161 16.66 -10.16 12.86
N PRO A 162 16.51 -10.67 14.10
CA PRO A 162 16.92 -12.03 14.42
C PRO A 162 16.01 -13.04 13.71
N LEU A 163 16.59 -13.99 12.97
CA LEU A 163 15.85 -14.94 12.15
C LEU A 163 16.14 -16.39 12.54
N LYS A 164 15.08 -17.19 12.63
CA LYS A 164 15.18 -18.62 12.98
C LYS A 164 16.02 -19.43 11.99
N VAL A 165 16.06 -19.03 10.71
CA VAL A 165 16.88 -19.70 9.69
C VAL A 165 18.39 -19.58 9.98
N PHE A 166 18.78 -18.61 10.81
CA PHE A 166 20.16 -18.38 11.25
C PHE A 166 20.36 -18.68 12.74
N ASP A 167 19.61 -19.63 13.31
CA ASP A 167 19.64 -19.96 14.74
C ASP A 167 19.35 -18.75 15.67
N GLY A 168 18.58 -17.77 15.20
CA GLY A 168 18.27 -16.55 15.93
C GLY A 168 19.27 -15.41 15.73
N ALA A 169 20.34 -15.62 14.96
CA ALA A 169 21.23 -14.54 14.54
C ALA A 169 20.53 -13.58 13.55
N THR A 170 21.02 -12.35 13.52
CA THR A 170 20.64 -11.33 12.53
C THR A 170 21.34 -11.58 11.18
N PRO A 171 20.86 -11.04 10.05
CA PRO A 171 21.57 -11.10 8.78
C PRO A 171 23.03 -10.60 8.86
N ARG A 172 23.30 -9.53 9.63
CA ARG A 172 24.67 -9.01 9.82
C ARG A 172 25.58 -10.04 10.50
N GLU A 173 25.09 -10.69 11.55
CA GLU A 173 25.84 -11.74 12.27
C GLU A 173 25.97 -13.02 11.44
N ALA A 174 24.93 -13.35 10.67
CA ALA A 174 24.92 -14.53 9.80
C ALA A 174 25.92 -14.38 8.64
N ALA A 175 26.10 -13.17 8.10
CA ALA A 175 27.09 -12.88 7.06
C ALA A 175 28.54 -13.18 7.49
N GLN A 176 28.83 -13.11 8.80
CA GLN A 176 30.14 -13.45 9.37
C GLN A 176 30.36 -14.96 9.55
N GLN A 177 29.34 -15.78 9.30
CA GLN A 177 29.37 -17.22 9.51
C GLN A 177 29.22 -17.96 8.18
N GLU A 178 30.29 -18.65 7.75
CA GLU A 178 30.33 -19.35 6.46
C GLU A 178 29.15 -20.32 6.27
N ARG A 179 28.75 -21.02 7.34
CA ARG A 179 27.62 -21.96 7.34
C ARG A 179 26.28 -21.35 6.89
N PHE A 180 26.11 -20.03 7.03
CA PHE A 180 24.86 -19.34 6.71
C PHE A 180 24.88 -18.63 5.36
N ARG A 181 26.00 -18.58 4.63
CA ARG A 181 26.10 -17.82 3.38
C ARG A 181 25.06 -18.23 2.34
N GLY A 182 24.86 -19.53 2.12
CA GLY A 182 23.86 -20.02 1.16
C GLY A 182 22.43 -19.64 1.55
N GLN A 183 22.09 -19.75 2.84
CA GLN A 183 20.77 -19.37 3.36
C GLN A 183 20.56 -17.85 3.28
N LEU A 184 21.61 -17.06 3.53
CA LEU A 184 21.56 -15.61 3.42
C LEU A 184 21.35 -15.15 1.96
N ALA A 185 22.06 -15.75 1.01
CA ALA A 185 21.86 -15.51 -0.41
C ALA A 185 20.43 -15.89 -0.86
N GLY A 186 19.92 -17.03 -0.37
CA GLY A 186 18.55 -17.46 -0.62
C GLY A 186 17.51 -16.50 -0.04
N LEU A 187 17.73 -16.00 1.19
CA LEU A 187 16.85 -15.03 1.85
C LEU A 187 16.83 -13.69 1.11
N LEU A 188 17.98 -13.19 0.65
CA LEU A 188 18.04 -11.97 -0.15
C LEU A 188 17.34 -12.14 -1.50
N CYS A 189 17.53 -13.29 -2.16
CA CYS A 189 16.83 -13.61 -3.40
C CYS A 189 15.30 -13.68 -3.18
N HIS A 190 14.86 -14.22 -2.03
CA HIS A 190 13.45 -14.20 -1.64
C HIS A 190 12.95 -12.76 -1.42
N LEU A 191 13.67 -11.93 -0.66
CA LEU A 191 13.32 -10.50 -0.47
C LEU A 191 13.28 -9.73 -1.80
N GLU A 192 14.19 -10.02 -2.72
CA GLU A 192 14.18 -9.50 -4.10
C GLU A 192 12.99 -10.05 -4.91
N GLY A 193 12.49 -11.25 -4.60
CA GLY A 193 11.25 -11.78 -5.15
C GLY A 193 9.98 -11.12 -4.63
N GLU A 194 10.03 -10.51 -3.44
CA GLU A 194 8.89 -9.87 -2.79
C GLU A 194 8.58 -8.51 -3.42
N GLN A 195 7.95 -8.54 -4.59
CA GLN A 195 7.60 -7.35 -5.39
C GLN A 195 6.57 -6.44 -4.72
N GLY A 196 5.83 -6.94 -3.73
CA GLY A 196 4.92 -6.15 -2.91
C GLY A 196 5.64 -5.24 -1.91
N LEU A 197 6.90 -5.53 -1.57
CA LEU A 197 7.77 -4.62 -0.84
C LEU A 197 8.41 -3.64 -1.81
N ILE A 198 7.72 -2.51 -2.01
CA ILE A 198 8.17 -1.43 -2.89
C ILE A 198 9.30 -0.68 -2.17
N VAL A 199 10.52 -0.94 -2.62
CA VAL A 199 11.75 -0.27 -2.15
C VAL A 199 12.59 0.15 -3.35
N PRO A 200 13.50 1.14 -3.21
CA PRO A 200 14.48 1.46 -4.24
C PRO A 200 15.31 0.23 -4.63
N ILE A 201 15.63 0.08 -5.92
CA ILE A 201 16.50 -1.01 -6.41
C ILE A 201 17.89 -0.91 -5.77
N ASP A 202 18.38 0.32 -5.56
CA ASP A 202 19.66 0.58 -4.90
C ASP A 202 19.68 0.02 -3.47
N CYS A 203 18.55 0.06 -2.76
CA CYS A 203 18.44 -0.52 -1.43
C CYS A 203 18.69 -2.04 -1.41
N ILE A 204 18.23 -2.76 -2.45
CA ILE A 204 18.51 -4.20 -2.58
C ILE A 204 19.98 -4.43 -2.89
N THR A 205 20.56 -3.63 -3.78
CA THR A 205 22.00 -3.71 -4.10
C THR A 205 22.86 -3.45 -2.86
N ASP A 206 22.51 -2.45 -2.06
CA ASP A 206 23.18 -2.11 -0.80
C ASP A 206 23.12 -3.26 0.20
N LEU A 207 22.01 -4.00 0.28
CA LEU A 207 21.89 -5.18 1.16
C LEU A 207 22.90 -6.27 0.79
N TYR A 208 23.02 -6.61 -0.49
CA TYR A 208 24.02 -7.57 -0.96
C TYR A 208 25.44 -7.12 -0.61
N GLN A 209 25.74 -5.84 -0.87
CA GLN A 209 27.06 -5.27 -0.59
C GLN A 209 27.39 -5.26 0.91
N GLN A 210 26.47 -4.82 1.77
CA GLN A 210 26.67 -4.79 3.22
C GLN A 210 26.86 -6.17 3.85
N LEU A 211 26.26 -7.20 3.24
CA LEU A 211 26.37 -8.59 3.69
C LEU A 211 27.55 -9.34 3.04
N GLY A 212 28.33 -8.67 2.18
CA GLY A 212 29.47 -9.28 1.50
C GLY A 212 29.06 -10.40 0.54
N LEU A 213 27.89 -10.29 -0.08
CA LEU A 213 27.36 -11.25 -1.04
C LEU A 213 27.34 -10.66 -2.45
N GLU A 214 27.60 -11.50 -3.45
CA GLU A 214 27.42 -11.13 -4.85
C GLU A 214 25.94 -11.20 -5.22
N ARG A 215 25.39 -10.09 -5.73
CA ARG A 215 24.04 -10.08 -6.29
C ARG A 215 24.06 -10.87 -7.60
N PRO A 216 23.20 -11.90 -7.78
CA PRO A 216 23.22 -12.69 -9.00
C PRO A 216 22.96 -11.81 -10.23
N ALA A 217 23.66 -12.08 -11.33
CA ALA A 217 23.43 -11.38 -12.58
C ALA A 217 22.01 -11.61 -13.12
N THR A 218 21.52 -10.66 -13.92
CA THR A 218 20.26 -10.85 -14.65
C THR A 218 20.39 -11.99 -15.67
N THR A 219 19.36 -12.84 -15.76
CA THR A 219 19.26 -13.85 -16.84
C THR A 219 18.38 -13.40 -18.00
N VAL A 220 17.97 -12.13 -18.04
CA VAL A 220 17.16 -11.58 -19.13
C VAL A 220 17.94 -11.54 -20.43
N GLU A 221 17.35 -12.10 -21.48
CA GLU A 221 17.87 -11.99 -22.85
C GLU A 221 17.20 -10.80 -23.54
N ILE A 222 17.99 -9.80 -23.91
CA ILE A 222 17.53 -8.62 -24.65
C ILE A 222 17.98 -8.75 -26.11
N THR A 223 17.01 -8.80 -27.02
CA THR A 223 17.23 -8.83 -28.48
C THR A 223 16.64 -7.59 -29.14
N ALA A 224 16.97 -7.34 -30.41
CA ALA A 224 16.43 -6.22 -31.19
C ALA A 224 14.93 -6.42 -31.45
N GLY A 225 14.10 -6.04 -30.46
CA GLY A 225 12.64 -6.10 -30.52
C GLY A 225 11.97 -7.04 -29.52
N ASN A 226 12.72 -7.81 -28.72
CA ASN A 226 12.12 -8.68 -27.70
C ASN A 226 12.95 -8.74 -26.41
N ILE A 227 12.27 -8.85 -25.28
CA ILE A 227 12.85 -9.09 -23.97
C ILE A 227 12.27 -10.39 -23.44
N ARG A 228 13.13 -11.39 -23.25
CA ARG A 228 12.72 -12.66 -22.66
C ARG A 228 13.01 -12.65 -21.16
N ILE A 229 11.95 -12.63 -20.37
CA ILE A 229 12.02 -12.61 -18.90
C ILE A 229 11.58 -13.98 -18.39
N THR A 230 12.54 -14.72 -17.83
CA THR A 230 12.30 -16.06 -17.28
C THR A 230 11.79 -16.00 -15.85
N ASN A 231 12.39 -15.14 -15.02
CA ASN A 231 12.00 -14.97 -13.62
C ASN A 231 11.65 -13.51 -13.33
N ILE A 232 10.65 -13.30 -12.46
CA ILE A 232 10.22 -11.96 -12.04
C ILE A 232 11.35 -11.17 -11.36
N VAL A 233 12.22 -11.86 -10.60
CA VAL A 233 13.37 -11.27 -9.91
C VAL A 233 14.37 -10.65 -10.89
N ASP A 234 14.50 -11.20 -12.10
CA ASP A 234 15.46 -10.70 -13.08
C ASP A 234 15.10 -9.31 -13.60
N LEU A 235 13.84 -8.88 -13.41
CA LEU A 235 13.39 -7.53 -13.76
C LEU A 235 14.03 -6.44 -12.90
N ASP A 236 14.22 -6.67 -11.59
CA ASP A 236 14.86 -5.71 -10.69
C ASP A 236 16.37 -5.56 -10.94
N ARG A 237 16.93 -6.44 -11.76
CA ARG A 237 18.36 -6.47 -12.11
C ARG A 237 18.66 -5.80 -13.45
N LEU A 238 17.63 -5.35 -14.16
CA LEU A 238 17.79 -4.59 -15.39
C LEU A 238 18.24 -3.17 -15.08
N ASP A 239 19.29 -2.71 -15.75
CA ASP A 239 19.63 -1.29 -15.77
C ASP A 239 18.68 -0.56 -16.72
N LEU A 240 17.62 0.02 -16.14
CA LEU A 240 16.57 0.74 -16.87
C LEU A 240 17.12 1.93 -17.66
N SER A 241 18.25 2.51 -17.25
CA SER A 241 18.86 3.66 -17.92
C SER A 241 19.45 3.28 -19.29
N GLN A 242 19.90 2.03 -19.44
CA GLN A 242 20.53 1.50 -20.65
C GLN A 242 19.54 0.86 -21.64
N LEU A 243 18.29 0.64 -21.22
CA LEU A 243 17.27 0.07 -22.10
C LEU A 243 16.89 1.04 -23.22
N SER A 244 16.61 0.53 -24.42
CA SER A 244 15.93 1.31 -25.45
C SER A 244 14.50 1.66 -25.02
N ASP A 245 13.87 2.62 -25.68
CA ASP A 245 12.49 3.01 -25.39
C ASP A 245 11.50 1.87 -25.57
N ALA A 246 11.63 1.11 -26.66
CA ALA A 246 10.80 -0.07 -26.91
C ALA A 246 11.00 -1.14 -25.83
N HIS A 247 12.25 -1.30 -25.37
CA HIS A 247 12.56 -2.24 -24.29
C HIS A 247 11.96 -1.79 -22.95
N LEU A 248 12.12 -0.52 -22.58
CA LEU A 248 11.56 0.04 -21.35
C LEU A 248 10.03 -0.09 -21.33
N GLN A 249 9.37 0.17 -22.46
CA GLN A 249 7.92 -0.06 -22.63
C GLN A 249 7.55 -1.54 -22.41
N GLY A 250 8.32 -2.46 -23.00
CA GLY A 250 8.13 -3.90 -22.84
C GLY A 250 8.29 -4.35 -21.37
N VAL A 251 9.30 -3.84 -20.66
CA VAL A 251 9.50 -4.12 -19.24
C VAL A 251 8.34 -3.58 -18.41
N LEU A 252 7.91 -2.33 -18.65
CA LEU A 252 6.78 -1.73 -17.92
C LEU A 252 5.50 -2.57 -18.09
N ALA A 253 5.15 -2.93 -19.32
CA ALA A 253 3.98 -3.75 -19.60
C ALA A 253 4.08 -5.14 -18.95
N ARG A 254 5.28 -5.75 -18.98
CA ARG A 254 5.50 -7.06 -18.37
C ARG A 254 5.41 -7.00 -16.84
N ALA A 255 6.00 -5.97 -16.22
CA ALA A 255 5.94 -5.74 -14.79
C ALA A 255 4.48 -5.61 -14.32
N MET A 256 3.67 -4.84 -15.05
CA MET A 256 2.23 -4.74 -14.81
C MET A 256 1.53 -6.10 -14.93
N SER A 257 1.78 -6.86 -16.00
CA SER A 257 1.14 -8.17 -16.21
C SER A 257 1.50 -9.23 -15.16
N LEU A 258 2.69 -9.14 -14.58
CA LEU A 258 3.18 -10.08 -13.56
C LEU A 258 2.87 -9.61 -12.13
N GLY A 259 2.28 -8.42 -11.95
CA GLY A 259 2.10 -7.83 -10.62
C GLY A 259 3.43 -7.47 -9.93
N ALA A 260 4.50 -7.23 -10.70
CA ALA A 260 5.82 -6.86 -10.21
C ALA A 260 5.83 -5.39 -9.76
N SER A 261 5.16 -5.08 -8.65
CA SER A 261 4.84 -3.71 -8.23
C SER A 261 6.08 -2.83 -8.06
N ARG A 262 7.15 -3.33 -7.40
CA ARG A 262 8.41 -2.60 -7.29
C ARG A 262 9.03 -2.25 -8.64
N VAL A 263 9.16 -3.24 -9.54
CA VAL A 263 9.67 -2.98 -10.91
C VAL A 263 8.79 -2.00 -11.66
N PHE A 264 7.46 -2.14 -11.55
CA PHE A 264 6.50 -1.28 -12.21
C PHE A 264 6.64 0.17 -11.75
N TYR A 265 6.86 0.41 -10.46
CA TYR A 265 7.17 1.73 -9.91
C TYR A 265 8.44 2.32 -10.53
N HIS A 266 9.56 1.61 -10.50
CA HIS A 266 10.85 2.10 -11.01
C HIS A 266 10.85 2.30 -12.53
N CYS A 267 10.19 1.42 -13.27
CA CYS A 267 9.99 1.60 -14.71
C CYS A 267 9.13 2.83 -15.01
N SER A 268 8.10 3.09 -14.19
CA SER A 268 7.27 4.28 -14.35
C SER A 268 8.08 5.56 -14.11
N LEU A 269 8.95 5.59 -13.09
CA LEU A 269 9.88 6.71 -12.87
C LEU A 269 10.85 6.88 -14.04
N ALA A 270 11.43 5.79 -14.55
CA ALA A 270 12.36 5.84 -15.68
C ALA A 270 11.70 6.37 -16.96
N VAL A 271 10.44 5.96 -17.24
CA VAL A 271 9.65 6.49 -18.37
C VAL A 271 9.43 8.00 -18.22
N ARG A 272 9.11 8.46 -17.01
CA ARG A 272 8.85 9.88 -16.72
C ARG A 272 10.10 10.75 -16.92
N GLN A 273 11.26 10.22 -16.53
CA GLN A 273 12.54 10.93 -16.63
C GLN A 273 13.10 10.94 -18.06
N ARG A 274 12.58 10.11 -18.96
CA ARG A 274 13.12 9.96 -20.30
C ARG A 274 12.48 10.91 -21.31
N ALA A 275 13.27 11.89 -21.75
CA ALA A 275 12.82 12.94 -22.69
C ALA A 275 12.22 12.40 -24.00
N SER A 276 12.78 11.33 -24.57
CA SER A 276 12.28 10.73 -25.82
C SER A 276 10.88 10.12 -25.69
N LEU A 277 10.40 9.87 -24.47
CA LEU A 277 9.07 9.33 -24.19
C LEU A 277 8.08 10.38 -23.68
N ALA A 278 8.48 11.65 -23.55
CA ALA A 278 7.64 12.71 -22.98
C ALA A 278 6.37 12.98 -23.81
N ASP A 279 6.49 12.84 -25.13
CA ASP A 279 5.42 13.08 -26.10
C ASP A 279 4.63 11.82 -26.47
N ASN A 280 4.94 10.66 -25.87
CA ASN A 280 4.17 9.44 -26.07
C ASN A 280 3.07 9.35 -24.98
N PRO A 281 1.81 9.71 -25.29
CA PRO A 281 0.79 9.81 -24.25
C PRO A 281 0.42 8.46 -23.64
N GLN A 282 0.44 7.37 -24.43
CA GLN A 282 0.04 6.04 -23.94
C GLN A 282 0.98 5.56 -22.83
N ILE A 283 2.30 5.69 -23.05
CA ILE A 283 3.27 5.25 -22.05
C ILE A 283 3.30 6.16 -20.82
N GLN A 284 3.11 7.48 -21.02
CA GLN A 284 3.03 8.44 -19.92
C GLN A 284 1.80 8.18 -19.04
N ILE A 285 0.64 7.89 -19.64
CA ILE A 285 -0.58 7.51 -18.91
C ILE A 285 -0.36 6.22 -18.12
N ALA A 286 0.27 5.20 -18.71
CA ALA A 286 0.59 3.96 -18.01
C ALA A 286 1.53 4.19 -16.83
N ALA A 287 2.61 4.96 -17.02
CA ALA A 287 3.57 5.29 -15.97
C ALA A 287 2.93 6.07 -14.82
N LEU A 288 2.18 7.14 -15.12
CA LEU A 288 1.48 7.93 -14.10
C LEU A 288 0.45 7.09 -13.34
N SER A 289 -0.25 6.17 -14.02
CA SER A 289 -1.19 5.24 -13.38
C SER A 289 -0.48 4.34 -12.36
N GLY A 290 0.72 3.85 -12.72
CA GLY A 290 1.57 3.08 -11.81
C GLY A 290 2.05 3.89 -10.61
N LEU A 291 2.57 5.09 -10.83
CA LEU A 291 3.06 5.95 -9.75
C LEU A 291 1.94 6.36 -8.79
N LYS A 292 0.76 6.71 -9.32
CA LYS A 292 -0.43 6.99 -8.51
C LYS A 292 -0.82 5.80 -7.63
N MET A 293 -0.86 4.60 -8.22
CA MET A 293 -1.25 3.37 -7.50
C MET A 293 -0.27 3.03 -6.38
N LEU A 294 1.03 3.19 -6.65
CA LEU A 294 2.11 2.68 -5.81
C LEU A 294 2.73 3.72 -4.86
N SER A 295 2.48 5.01 -5.05
CA SER A 295 2.94 6.04 -4.12
C SER A 295 2.31 5.84 -2.73
N ASN A 296 3.08 6.17 -1.69
CA ASN A 296 2.60 6.14 -0.31
C ASN A 296 2.04 7.50 0.15
N ARG A 297 2.37 8.60 -0.54
CA ARG A 297 2.01 9.95 -0.12
C ARG A 297 0.76 10.43 -0.81
N LEU A 298 -0.19 10.91 -0.01
CA LEU A 298 -1.46 11.43 -0.51
C LEU A 298 -1.27 12.61 -1.47
N SER A 299 -0.33 13.51 -1.19
CA SER A 299 0.00 14.65 -2.06
C SER A 299 0.48 14.20 -3.44
N GLU A 300 1.41 13.26 -3.51
CA GLU A 300 1.91 12.72 -4.77
C GLU A 300 0.80 12.03 -5.57
N LYS A 301 -0.07 11.25 -4.92
CA LYS A 301 -1.24 10.65 -5.58
C LYS A 301 -2.15 11.68 -6.20
N ILE A 302 -2.42 12.77 -5.49
CA ILE A 302 -3.23 13.90 -5.98
C ILE A 302 -2.57 14.52 -7.22
N ASP A 303 -1.25 14.77 -7.17
CA ASP A 303 -0.53 15.37 -8.30
C ASP A 303 -0.50 14.45 -9.53
N TYR A 304 -0.26 13.15 -9.34
CA TYR A 304 -0.35 12.17 -10.42
C TYR A 304 -1.77 12.07 -11.00
N CYS A 305 -2.81 12.14 -10.17
CA CYS A 305 -4.19 12.18 -10.64
C CYS A 305 -4.48 13.39 -11.52
N ARG A 306 -4.03 14.59 -11.12
CA ARG A 306 -4.22 15.80 -11.92
C ARG A 306 -3.55 15.68 -13.28
N GLU A 307 -2.29 15.24 -13.30
CA GLU A 307 -1.57 15.06 -14.56
C GLU A 307 -2.20 13.96 -15.44
N LEU A 308 -2.69 12.87 -14.83
CA LEU A 308 -3.44 11.83 -15.56
C LEU A 308 -4.69 12.39 -16.24
N VAL A 309 -5.46 13.23 -15.56
CA VAL A 309 -6.66 13.86 -16.15
C VAL A 309 -6.27 14.69 -17.38
N GLU A 310 -5.23 15.52 -17.27
CA GLU A 310 -4.74 16.34 -18.40
C GLU A 310 -4.31 15.47 -19.59
N ARG A 311 -3.55 14.40 -19.33
CA ARG A 311 -3.05 13.49 -20.38
C ARG A 311 -4.18 12.69 -21.04
N LEU A 312 -5.16 12.22 -20.26
CA LEU A 312 -6.32 11.50 -20.78
C LEU A 312 -7.21 12.41 -21.64
N GLN A 313 -7.41 13.67 -21.22
CA GLN A 313 -8.12 14.67 -22.02
C GLN A 313 -7.42 14.95 -23.35
N ALA A 314 -6.09 15.07 -23.34
CA ALA A 314 -5.30 15.31 -24.55
C ALA A 314 -5.49 14.20 -25.61
N VAL A 315 -5.74 12.96 -25.19
CA VAL A 315 -6.05 11.82 -26.09
C VAL A 315 -7.54 11.50 -26.21
N LYS A 316 -8.43 12.34 -25.66
CA LYS A 316 -9.88 12.15 -25.65
C LYS A 316 -10.34 10.81 -25.05
N ALA A 317 -9.62 10.32 -24.05
CA ALA A 317 -10.02 9.16 -23.26
C ALA A 317 -10.93 9.57 -22.08
N SER A 318 -11.68 8.61 -21.54
CA SER A 318 -12.52 8.84 -20.34
C SER A 318 -11.65 9.20 -19.14
N VAL A 319 -12.05 10.25 -18.44
CA VAL A 319 -11.38 10.75 -17.22
C VAL A 319 -12.13 10.41 -15.95
N GLY A 320 -13.39 9.98 -16.05
CA GLY A 320 -14.30 9.91 -14.92
C GLY A 320 -13.78 9.09 -13.75
N LYS A 321 -13.17 7.93 -14.01
CA LYS A 321 -12.56 7.10 -12.95
C LYS A 321 -11.46 7.84 -12.19
N VAL A 322 -10.55 8.51 -12.89
CA VAL A 322 -9.43 9.24 -12.27
C VAL A 322 -9.93 10.48 -11.52
N VAL A 323 -10.94 11.17 -12.06
CA VAL A 323 -11.56 12.33 -11.40
C VAL A 323 -12.24 11.92 -10.10
N VAL A 324 -13.02 10.82 -10.09
CA VAL A 324 -13.69 10.34 -8.87
C VAL A 324 -12.66 10.01 -7.79
N GLU A 325 -11.57 9.33 -8.16
CA GLU A 325 -10.48 9.02 -7.23
C GLU A 325 -9.79 10.31 -6.74
N LEU A 326 -9.53 11.28 -7.61
CA LEU A 326 -8.99 12.58 -7.22
C LEU A 326 -9.89 13.31 -6.20
N VAL A 327 -11.20 13.28 -6.40
CA VAL A 327 -12.19 13.85 -5.46
C VAL A 327 -12.08 13.17 -4.10
N GLN A 328 -11.99 11.84 -4.05
CA GLN A 328 -11.81 11.09 -2.80
C GLN A 328 -10.49 11.45 -2.10
N LEU A 329 -9.39 11.52 -2.84
CA LEU A 329 -8.08 11.89 -2.30
C LEU A 329 -8.08 13.33 -1.77
N LEU A 330 -8.73 14.27 -2.46
CA LEU A 330 -8.87 15.66 -1.98
C LEU A 330 -9.70 15.74 -0.70
N VAL A 331 -10.79 14.98 -0.60
CA VAL A 331 -11.57 14.88 0.65
C VAL A 331 -10.73 14.30 1.79
N ALA A 332 -9.98 13.22 1.52
CA ALA A 332 -9.06 12.61 2.49
C ALA A 332 -7.95 13.57 2.93
N ALA A 333 -7.52 14.47 2.03
CA ALA A 333 -6.55 15.52 2.32
C ALA A 333 -7.16 16.76 3.03
N GLY A 334 -8.45 16.72 3.40
CA GLY A 334 -9.12 17.84 4.06
C GLY A 334 -9.42 19.02 3.12
N ARG A 335 -9.50 18.78 1.80
CA ARG A 335 -9.75 19.79 0.75
C ARG A 335 -11.12 19.60 0.05
N PRO A 336 -12.26 19.57 0.79
CA PRO A 336 -13.56 19.22 0.21
C PRO A 336 -14.09 20.24 -0.81
N GLN A 337 -13.80 21.53 -0.63
CA GLN A 337 -14.21 22.58 -1.58
C GLN A 337 -13.55 22.40 -2.95
N GLU A 338 -12.27 22.04 -2.96
CA GLU A 338 -11.56 21.75 -4.20
C GLU A 338 -12.04 20.44 -4.84
N ALA A 339 -12.40 19.45 -4.02
CA ALA A 339 -12.99 18.21 -4.50
C ALA A 339 -14.33 18.48 -5.23
N GLU A 340 -15.20 19.31 -4.65
CA GLU A 340 -16.45 19.74 -5.27
C GLU A 340 -16.21 20.49 -6.60
N GLN A 341 -15.30 21.46 -6.60
CA GLN A 341 -14.96 22.22 -7.81
C GLN A 341 -14.39 21.31 -8.91
N THR A 342 -13.54 20.36 -8.54
CA THR A 342 -12.93 19.39 -9.47
C THR A 342 -14.01 18.54 -10.14
N MET A 343 -14.97 18.04 -9.35
CA MET A 343 -16.09 17.25 -9.86
C MET A 343 -16.98 18.07 -10.81
N MET A 344 -17.38 19.28 -10.40
CA MET A 344 -18.22 20.16 -11.22
C MET A 344 -17.55 20.49 -12.56
N ASN A 345 -16.27 20.88 -12.53
CA ASN A 345 -15.51 21.19 -13.73
C ASN A 345 -15.42 19.98 -14.67
N ALA A 346 -15.15 18.79 -14.12
CA ALA A 346 -15.03 17.57 -14.90
C ALA A 346 -16.34 17.17 -15.57
N THR A 347 -17.48 17.24 -14.86
CA THR A 347 -18.79 16.95 -15.45
C THR A 347 -19.16 17.96 -16.53
N MET A 348 -18.93 19.26 -16.28
CA MET A 348 -19.21 20.28 -17.30
C MET A 348 -18.37 20.10 -18.56
N ALA A 349 -17.11 19.70 -18.41
CA ALA A 349 -16.21 19.44 -19.53
C ALA A 349 -16.48 18.10 -20.23
N ASN A 350 -17.03 17.10 -19.52
CA ASN A 350 -17.22 15.73 -20.02
C ASN A 350 -18.63 15.19 -19.66
N PRO A 351 -19.72 15.79 -20.19
CA PRO A 351 -21.09 15.43 -19.81
C PRO A 351 -21.49 14.01 -20.21
N GLU A 352 -20.79 13.42 -21.18
CA GLU A 352 -21.04 12.07 -21.68
C GLU A 352 -20.23 10.98 -20.93
N ASP A 353 -19.42 11.33 -19.91
CA ASP A 353 -18.62 10.35 -19.18
C ASP A 353 -19.51 9.54 -18.19
N PRO A 354 -19.67 8.23 -18.39
CA PRO A 354 -20.60 7.41 -17.61
C PRO A 354 -20.18 7.29 -16.13
N TYR A 355 -18.88 7.35 -15.83
CA TYR A 355 -18.39 7.27 -14.46
C TYR A 355 -18.73 8.54 -13.68
N LEU A 356 -18.59 9.72 -14.31
CA LEU A 356 -18.96 10.98 -13.67
C LEU A 356 -20.48 11.04 -13.41
N MET A 357 -21.28 10.63 -14.39
CA MET A 357 -22.74 10.66 -14.27
C MET A 357 -23.27 9.70 -13.21
N SER A 358 -22.75 8.48 -13.15
CA SER A 358 -23.13 7.51 -12.11
C SER A 358 -22.72 7.98 -10.71
N PHE A 359 -21.53 8.58 -10.57
CA PHE A 359 -21.09 9.18 -9.31
C PHE A 359 -21.99 10.34 -8.87
N MET A 360 -22.41 11.22 -9.78
CA MET A 360 -23.33 12.32 -9.46
C MET A 360 -24.70 11.81 -9.03
N GLN A 361 -25.27 10.84 -9.75
CA GLN A 361 -26.56 10.25 -9.38
C GLN A 361 -26.50 9.64 -7.98
N TYR A 362 -25.39 8.97 -7.66
CA TYR A 362 -25.15 8.41 -6.34
C TYR A 362 -25.06 9.50 -5.25
N ALA A 363 -24.25 10.55 -5.48
CA ALA A 363 -24.12 11.66 -4.55
C ALA A 363 -25.45 12.40 -4.32
N MET A 364 -26.29 12.54 -5.35
CA MET A 364 -27.63 13.12 -5.23
C MET A 364 -28.57 12.22 -4.39
N GLN A 365 -28.57 10.91 -4.61
CA GLN A 365 -29.37 9.96 -3.82
C GLN A 365 -28.98 9.97 -2.33
N GLN A 366 -27.68 10.10 -2.05
CA GLN A 366 -27.13 10.28 -0.71
C GLN A 366 -27.66 11.58 -0.05
N SER A 367 -27.60 12.70 -0.75
CA SER A 367 -28.07 14.00 -0.24
C SER A 367 -29.59 14.08 -0.04
N GLY A 368 -30.38 13.39 -0.87
CA GLY A 368 -31.84 13.36 -0.81
C GLY A 368 -32.43 12.55 0.35
N ARG A 369 -31.61 11.78 1.08
CA ARG A 369 -32.03 11.00 2.26
C ARG A 369 -32.03 11.80 3.58
N GLY A 370 -31.92 13.13 3.54
CA GLY A 370 -32.28 14.00 4.67
C GLY A 370 -31.20 14.26 5.72
N GLY A 371 -29.92 14.16 5.37
CA GLY A 371 -28.80 14.55 6.23
C GLY A 371 -28.00 15.73 5.66
N MET A 372 -28.54 16.95 5.73
CA MET A 372 -27.78 18.16 5.37
C MET A 372 -26.69 18.42 6.43
N SER A 373 -25.47 17.88 6.26
CA SER A 373 -24.22 18.47 6.80
C SER A 373 -22.91 17.77 6.42
N ALA A 374 -22.88 16.74 5.57
CA ALA A 374 -21.60 16.18 5.12
C ALA A 374 -21.76 15.60 3.71
N GLY A 375 -20.87 15.98 2.80
CA GLY A 375 -20.76 15.34 1.49
C GLY A 375 -20.58 13.81 1.60
N PRO A 376 -20.64 13.09 0.47
CA PRO A 376 -20.53 11.64 0.48
C PRO A 376 -19.27 11.21 1.25
N ARG A 377 -19.47 10.55 2.39
CA ARG A 377 -18.41 9.99 3.22
C ARG A 377 -17.81 8.81 2.44
N GLY A 378 -16.48 8.71 2.40
CA GLY A 378 -15.73 7.80 1.51
C GLY A 378 -16.24 6.34 1.38
N ALA A 379 -16.86 5.77 2.43
CA ALA A 379 -17.33 4.38 2.49
C ALA A 379 -18.34 4.05 1.39
N ASP A 380 -19.18 5.03 1.10
CA ASP A 380 -20.29 4.92 0.18
C ASP A 380 -19.80 5.10 -1.28
N THR A 381 -18.73 5.88 -1.46
CA THR A 381 -18.08 6.07 -2.76
C THR A 381 -17.15 4.93 -3.14
N ASP A 382 -16.54 4.22 -2.18
CA ASP A 382 -15.72 3.04 -2.46
C ASP A 382 -16.58 1.82 -2.80
N GLU A 383 -17.74 1.66 -2.15
CA GLU A 383 -18.73 0.67 -2.57
C GLU A 383 -19.27 0.99 -3.98
N LEU A 384 -19.48 2.27 -4.31
CA LEU A 384 -19.82 2.69 -5.65
C LEU A 384 -18.67 2.46 -6.64
N ALA A 385 -17.44 2.83 -6.33
CA ALA A 385 -16.28 2.62 -7.19
C ALA A 385 -16.08 1.13 -7.46
N HIS A 386 -16.26 0.29 -6.43
CA HIS A 386 -16.23 -1.16 -6.53
C HIS A 386 -17.41 -1.72 -7.35
N ARG A 387 -18.64 -1.19 -7.17
CA ARG A 387 -19.82 -1.55 -7.98
C ARG A 387 -19.70 -1.10 -9.44
N LEU A 388 -19.14 0.08 -9.70
CA LEU A 388 -18.87 0.59 -11.04
C LEU A 388 -17.75 -0.19 -11.72
N GLN A 389 -16.71 -0.58 -10.97
CA GLN A 389 -15.65 -1.47 -11.45
C GLN A 389 -16.18 -2.90 -11.72
N GLN A 390 -17.15 -3.38 -10.95
CA GLN A 390 -17.85 -4.64 -11.23
C GLN A 390 -18.79 -4.53 -12.44
N GLN A 391 -19.49 -3.41 -12.61
CA GLN A 391 -20.35 -3.17 -13.78
C GLN A 391 -19.54 -3.02 -15.07
N SER A 392 -18.36 -2.39 -15.05
CA SER A 392 -17.48 -2.31 -16.21
C SER A 392 -16.95 -3.67 -16.64
N MET A 393 -16.72 -4.60 -15.70
CA MET A 393 -16.36 -5.98 -16.02
C MET A 393 -17.51 -6.82 -16.61
N GLN A 394 -18.76 -6.36 -16.48
CA GLN A 394 -19.93 -7.02 -17.08
C GLN A 394 -20.38 -6.38 -18.39
N SER A 395 -19.84 -5.20 -18.78
CA SER A 395 -20.29 -4.43 -19.94
C SER A 395 -19.23 -4.17 -21.01
N GLU A 396 -18.01 -4.72 -20.87
CA GLU A 396 -17.03 -4.71 -21.97
C GLU A 396 -17.06 -6.02 -22.79
N PRO A 397 -17.29 -5.97 -24.11
CA PRO A 397 -16.70 -6.96 -25.00
C PRO A 397 -15.20 -6.62 -25.10
N SER A 398 -14.37 -7.23 -24.26
CA SER A 398 -12.90 -7.30 -24.37
C SER A 398 -12.25 -6.11 -25.10
N GLY A 399 -12.32 -4.91 -24.53
CA GLY A 399 -11.66 -3.71 -25.03
C GLY A 399 -10.22 -3.62 -24.54
N GLY A 400 -9.46 -4.71 -24.66
CA GLY A 400 -8.04 -4.72 -24.35
C GLY A 400 -7.32 -3.71 -25.24
N LEU A 401 -6.49 -2.85 -24.65
CA LEU A 401 -5.48 -2.09 -25.38
C LEU A 401 -4.68 -3.07 -26.25
N VAL A 402 -4.96 -3.09 -27.55
CA VAL A 402 -4.13 -3.82 -28.52
C VAL A 402 -2.86 -3.00 -28.69
N LEU A 403 -1.79 -3.47 -28.04
CA LEU A 403 -0.45 -2.97 -28.29
C LEU A 403 0.02 -3.43 -29.69
N PRO A 404 0.72 -2.59 -30.47
CA PRO A 404 1.25 -2.99 -31.77
C PRO A 404 2.19 -4.20 -31.61
N GLY A 405 1.83 -5.35 -32.21
CA GLY A 405 2.66 -6.56 -32.20
C GLY A 405 2.01 -7.83 -31.63
N GLN A 406 0.76 -7.79 -31.16
CA GLN A 406 0.01 -9.00 -30.81
C GLN A 406 -0.91 -9.45 -31.95
N GLU A 407 -0.58 -10.56 -32.61
CA GLU A 407 -1.55 -11.33 -33.39
C GLU A 407 -2.52 -12.03 -32.42
N GLY A 408 -3.79 -11.64 -32.44
CA GLY A 408 -4.82 -12.19 -31.55
C GLY A 408 -5.17 -13.64 -31.88
N PRO A 409 -5.53 -14.48 -30.89
CA PRO A 409 -6.06 -15.81 -31.15
C PRO A 409 -7.52 -15.74 -31.61
N ALA A 410 -7.89 -16.59 -32.57
CA ALA A 410 -9.26 -16.71 -33.08
C ALA A 410 -10.25 -17.10 -31.97
N ALA A 411 -11.33 -16.33 -31.84
CA ALA A 411 -12.40 -16.57 -30.87
C ALA A 411 -13.32 -17.72 -31.32
N THR A 412 -13.45 -18.76 -30.51
CA THR A 412 -14.50 -19.79 -30.58
C THR A 412 -15.00 -20.13 -29.17
N GLY A 413 -16.32 -20.09 -28.97
CA GLY A 413 -16.98 -20.81 -27.87
C GLY A 413 -17.95 -20.01 -27.01
N GLU A 414 -19.23 -20.01 -27.42
CA GLU A 414 -20.41 -19.56 -26.67
C GLU A 414 -20.59 -20.30 -25.33
N SER A 415 -20.88 -19.58 -24.23
CA SER A 415 -21.32 -20.19 -22.96
C SER A 415 -22.83 -20.12 -22.78
N LYS A 416 -23.50 -21.28 -22.78
CA LYS A 416 -24.93 -21.42 -22.44
C LYS A 416 -25.07 -21.63 -20.92
N LEU A 417 -25.81 -20.74 -20.26
CA LEU A 417 -26.20 -20.86 -18.85
C LEU A 417 -27.45 -21.76 -18.73
N TRP A 418 -27.42 -22.76 -17.86
CA TRP A 418 -28.58 -23.56 -17.47
C TRP A 418 -29.08 -23.11 -16.09
N LEU A 419 -30.39 -22.94 -15.94
CA LEU A 419 -31.06 -22.78 -14.65
C LEU A 419 -31.79 -24.08 -14.29
N PRO A 420 -31.74 -24.57 -13.05
CA PRO A 420 -32.60 -25.67 -12.61
C PRO A 420 -34.01 -25.14 -12.29
N GLY A 421 -35.03 -25.88 -12.76
CA GLY A 421 -36.43 -25.61 -12.49
C GLY A 421 -36.95 -26.31 -11.22
N SER A 422 -37.96 -25.65 -10.63
CA SER A 422 -38.86 -26.03 -9.52
C SER A 422 -38.22 -26.41 -8.18
#